data_AF-A0A2J7PVE6-F1
#
_entry.id   AF-A0A2J7PVE6-F1
#
_cell.length_a   1.000
_cell.length_b   1.000
_cell.length_c   1.000
_cell.angle_alpha   90.00
_cell.angle_beta   90.00
_cell.angle_gamma   90.00
#
_symmetry.space_group_name_H-M   'P 1'
#
loop_
_entity.id
_entity.type
_entity.pdbx_description
1 polymer ?
#
loop_
_entity_poly.entity_id
_entity_poly.type
_entity_poly.pdbx_seq_one_letter_code
_entity_poly.pdbx_strand_id
1 'polypeptide(L)'
;ETEVEEQYLVEISYRFTALDNLDTEVDINRVWENIRENINISAKESLGYYELRKHKPGLDESCSELSDQRKQIKLQWLLDPSKINGDNLNNIKCETSRCFMTKKREYLKDKIDELETNSKNRNIRDLYRGINDFKMSYQPSSNLVKDENGDLLADSHNILNRWKNYFSQLFNVHWVSDVKQIEMHTAELLVPDPSPFQVETAIAKLKGINHQVVI
;
A
#
# COMPACT_ATOMS: atom_id res chain seq x y z
N GLU A 1 5.35 20.51 -7.77
CA GLU A 1 5.18 19.57 -6.64
C GLU A 1 5.09 20.32 -5.31
N THR A 2 6.07 21.15 -4.97
CA THR A 2 6.07 21.96 -3.71
C THR A 2 4.83 22.84 -3.50
N GLU A 3 4.32 23.49 -4.55
CA GLU A 3 3.15 24.37 -4.45
C GLU A 3 1.84 23.64 -4.10
N VAL A 4 1.71 22.38 -4.54
CA VAL A 4 0.51 21.56 -4.30
C VAL A 4 0.53 21.02 -2.86
N GLU A 5 1.71 20.64 -2.37
CA GLU A 5 1.90 20.22 -0.98
C GLU A 5 1.63 21.37 0.00
N GLU A 6 2.10 22.58 -0.33
CA GLU A 6 1.83 23.79 0.46
C GLU A 6 0.34 24.13 0.50
N GLN A 7 -0.37 24.01 -0.63
CA GLN A 7 -1.83 24.22 -0.68
C GLN A 7 -2.59 23.22 0.19
N TYR A 8 -2.25 21.93 0.12
CA TYR A 8 -2.86 20.91 0.97
C TYR A 8 -2.63 21.18 2.46
N LEU A 9 -1.40 21.57 2.85
CA LEU A 9 -1.05 21.87 4.23
C LEU A 9 -1.78 23.09 4.80
N VAL A 10 -1.97 24.14 3.98
CA VAL A 10 -2.74 25.32 4.38
C VAL A 10 -4.21 24.95 4.58
N GLU A 11 -4.78 24.20 3.64
CA GLU A 11 -6.20 23.86 3.65
C GLU A 11 -6.58 22.92 4.81
N ILE A 12 -5.73 21.92 5.07
CA ILE A 12 -5.95 20.99 6.18
C ILE A 12 -5.84 21.73 7.52
N SER A 13 -4.82 22.57 7.69
CA SER A 13 -4.61 23.38 8.90
C SER A 13 -5.80 24.29 9.20
N TYR A 14 -6.36 24.96 8.18
CA TYR A 14 -7.55 25.79 8.32
C TYR A 14 -8.77 24.99 8.82
N ARG A 15 -9.03 23.81 8.25
CA ARG A 15 -10.18 22.97 8.64
C ARG A 15 -10.04 22.39 10.04
N PHE A 16 -8.83 22.00 10.46
CA PHE A 16 -8.59 21.55 11.83
C PHE A 16 -8.70 22.68 12.85
N THR A 17 -8.26 23.90 12.51
CA THR A 17 -8.42 25.08 13.38
C THR A 17 -9.91 25.42 13.59
N ALA A 18 -10.77 25.17 12.59
CA ALA A 18 -12.22 25.33 12.73
C ALA A 18 -12.87 24.28 13.64
N LEU A 19 -12.27 23.08 13.78
CA LEU A 19 -12.75 22.00 14.65
C LEU A 19 -12.39 22.22 16.13
N ASP A 20 -11.24 22.85 16.43
CA ASP A 20 -10.82 23.15 17.81
C ASP A 20 -11.76 24.13 18.53
N ASN A 21 -12.67 24.79 17.81
CA ASN A 21 -13.68 25.70 18.36
C ASN A 21 -15.01 24.99 18.73
N LEU A 22 -15.12 23.67 18.58
CA LEU A 22 -16.30 22.89 18.98
C LEU A 22 -16.15 22.32 20.38
N ASP A 23 -17.14 22.61 21.23
CA ASP A 23 -17.16 22.29 22.65
C ASP A 23 -17.04 20.78 22.95
N THR A 24 -16.36 20.48 24.06
CA THR A 24 -15.80 19.16 24.42
C THR A 24 -16.82 18.21 25.04
N GLU A 25 -17.87 17.86 24.30
CA GLU A 25 -18.79 16.77 24.66
C GLU A 25 -19.19 15.95 23.43
N VAL A 26 -18.19 15.57 22.63
CA VAL A 26 -18.38 14.89 21.35
C VAL A 26 -17.92 13.43 21.43
N ASP A 27 -18.81 12.51 21.04
CA ASP A 27 -18.55 11.10 20.77
C ASP A 27 -17.23 10.93 19.98
N ILE A 28 -16.29 10.16 20.54
CA ILE A 28 -14.96 9.90 19.96
C ILE A 28 -15.07 9.38 18.52
N ASN A 29 -16.09 8.56 18.22
CA ASN A 29 -16.30 8.07 16.86
C ASN A 29 -16.68 9.19 15.90
N ARG A 30 -17.47 10.16 16.37
CA ARG A 30 -17.85 11.35 15.59
C ARG A 30 -16.66 12.26 15.35
N VAL A 31 -15.78 12.43 16.34
CA VAL A 31 -14.51 13.15 16.15
C VAL A 31 -13.67 12.46 15.07
N TRP A 32 -13.54 11.13 15.13
CA TRP A 32 -12.72 10.40 14.16
C TRP A 32 -13.28 10.48 12.73
N GLU A 33 -14.60 10.32 12.56
CA GLU A 33 -15.22 10.45 11.23
C GLU A 33 -15.06 11.87 10.68
N ASN A 34 -15.20 12.91 11.52
CA ASN A 34 -14.97 14.29 11.12
C ASN A 34 -13.52 14.53 10.67
N ILE A 35 -12.54 14.01 11.42
CA ILE A 35 -11.13 14.13 11.05
C ILE A 35 -10.87 13.44 9.70
N ARG A 36 -11.38 12.21 9.55
CA ARG A 36 -11.23 11.42 8.33
C ARG A 36 -11.87 12.12 7.13
N GLU A 37 -13.05 12.69 7.30
CA GLU A 37 -13.77 13.41 6.25
C GLU A 37 -13.01 14.67 5.83
N ASN A 38 -12.51 15.47 6.79
CA ASN A 38 -11.74 16.67 6.48
C ASN A 38 -10.44 16.37 5.73
N ILE A 39 -9.70 15.34 6.14
CA ILE A 39 -8.50 14.87 5.40
C ILE A 39 -8.88 14.51 3.96
N ASN A 40 -9.96 13.74 3.77
CA ASN A 40 -10.39 13.33 2.45
C ASN A 40 -10.84 14.50 1.57
N ILE A 41 -11.53 15.49 2.13
CA ILE A 41 -11.99 16.65 1.37
C ILE A 41 -10.79 17.54 1.00
N SER A 42 -9.90 17.85 1.94
CA SER A 42 -8.67 18.61 1.64
C SER A 42 -7.80 17.93 0.59
N ALA A 43 -7.67 16.61 0.67
CA ALA A 43 -6.92 15.85 -0.33
C ALA A 43 -7.59 15.95 -1.71
N LYS A 44 -8.93 15.89 -1.79
CA LYS A 44 -9.65 16.04 -3.05
C LYS A 44 -9.54 17.43 -3.66
N GLU A 45 -9.60 18.49 -2.85
CA GLU A 45 -9.59 19.88 -3.31
C GLU A 45 -8.19 20.32 -3.77
N SER A 46 -7.14 19.94 -3.04
CA SER A 46 -5.76 20.31 -3.36
C SER A 46 -5.06 19.37 -4.35
N LEU A 47 -5.23 18.04 -4.21
CA LEU A 47 -4.54 17.03 -5.02
C LEU A 47 -5.37 16.55 -6.22
N GLY A 48 -6.67 16.87 -6.24
CA GLY A 48 -7.59 16.41 -7.27
C GLY A 48 -8.05 14.96 -7.09
N TYR A 49 -8.89 14.49 -8.02
CA TYR A 49 -9.47 13.14 -7.97
C TYR A 49 -8.53 12.12 -8.62
N TYR A 50 -7.91 11.26 -7.82
CA TYR A 50 -7.29 10.05 -8.33
C TYR A 50 -8.35 8.94 -8.31
N GLU A 51 -8.91 8.59 -9.47
CA GLU A 51 -9.61 7.32 -9.58
C GLU A 51 -8.58 6.21 -9.34
N LEU A 52 -8.64 5.60 -8.15
CA LEU A 52 -8.13 4.26 -7.95
C LEU A 52 -8.65 3.46 -9.14
N ARG A 53 -7.74 2.95 -10.00
CA ARG A 53 -8.13 2.09 -11.11
C ARG A 53 -8.97 0.98 -10.50
N LYS A 54 -10.29 1.11 -10.63
CA LYS A 54 -11.21 0.09 -10.16
C LYS A 54 -10.78 -1.14 -10.95
N HIS A 55 -10.34 -2.16 -10.24
CA HIS A 55 -10.13 -3.46 -10.85
C HIS A 55 -11.45 -3.77 -11.56
N LYS A 56 -11.44 -3.78 -12.90
CA LYS A 56 -12.65 -4.11 -13.65
C LYS A 56 -13.13 -5.44 -13.07
N PRO A 57 -14.33 -5.52 -12.48
CA PRO A 57 -14.86 -6.79 -12.07
C PRO A 57 -14.89 -7.64 -13.33
N GLY A 58 -13.98 -8.62 -13.44
CA GLY A 58 -13.90 -9.47 -14.62
C GLY A 58 -15.15 -10.34 -14.79
N LEU A 59 -16.07 -10.27 -13.83
CA LEU A 59 -17.37 -10.90 -13.83
C LEU A 59 -18.41 -9.89 -14.27
N ASP A 60 -19.03 -10.18 -15.41
CA ASP A 60 -20.16 -9.43 -15.91
C ASP A 60 -21.45 -9.85 -15.22
N GLU A 61 -22.51 -9.08 -15.47
CA GLU A 61 -23.87 -9.38 -15.04
C GLU A 61 -24.30 -10.78 -15.52
N SER A 62 -23.95 -11.15 -16.75
CA SER A 62 -24.24 -12.47 -17.34
C SER A 62 -23.71 -13.66 -16.52
N CYS A 63 -22.44 -13.65 -16.10
CA CYS A 63 -21.89 -14.75 -15.28
C CYS A 63 -22.48 -14.75 -13.85
N SER A 64 -22.94 -13.59 -13.37
CA SER A 64 -23.63 -13.47 -12.07
C SER A 64 -25.02 -14.11 -12.13
N GLU A 65 -25.79 -13.81 -13.17
CA GLU A 65 -27.09 -14.43 -13.44
C GLU A 65 -26.99 -15.95 -13.57
N LEU A 66 -26.01 -16.47 -14.33
CA LEU A 66 -25.77 -17.91 -14.45
C LEU A 66 -25.43 -18.56 -13.10
N SER A 67 -24.71 -17.85 -12.23
CA SER A 67 -24.40 -18.33 -10.89
C SER A 67 -25.64 -18.43 -10.02
N ASP A 68 -26.58 -17.49 -10.15
CA ASP A 68 -27.83 -17.51 -9.41
C ASP A 68 -28.81 -18.56 -9.97
N GLN A 69 -28.91 -18.70 -11.28
CA GLN A 69 -29.65 -19.79 -11.93
C GLN A 69 -29.11 -21.16 -11.50
N ARG A 70 -27.78 -21.31 -11.40
CA ARG A 70 -27.17 -22.54 -10.89
C ARG A 70 -27.58 -22.85 -9.46
N LYS A 71 -27.71 -21.84 -8.59
CA LYS A 71 -28.22 -22.02 -7.22
C LYS A 71 -29.68 -22.48 -7.25
N GLN A 72 -30.53 -21.84 -8.06
CA GLN A 72 -31.94 -22.17 -8.19
C GLN A 72 -32.15 -23.61 -8.72
N ILE A 73 -31.48 -23.98 -9.82
CA ILE A 73 -31.57 -25.33 -10.40
C ILE A 73 -31.03 -26.38 -9.42
N LYS A 74 -29.99 -26.06 -8.64
CA LYS A 74 -29.49 -26.95 -7.60
C LYS A 74 -30.54 -27.17 -6.50
N LEU A 75 -31.26 -26.13 -6.08
CA LEU A 75 -32.38 -26.27 -5.14
C LEU A 75 -33.50 -27.14 -5.74
N GLN A 76 -33.87 -26.92 -6.99
CA GLN A 76 -34.88 -27.72 -7.68
C GLN A 76 -34.50 -29.21 -7.76
N TRP A 77 -33.23 -29.51 -8.07
CA TRP A 77 -32.72 -30.88 -8.08
C TRP A 77 -32.70 -31.54 -6.69
N LEU A 78 -32.46 -30.77 -5.63
CA LEU A 78 -32.53 -31.30 -4.25
C LEU A 78 -33.96 -31.66 -3.85
N LEU A 79 -34.96 -30.95 -4.37
CA LEU A 79 -36.38 -31.22 -4.11
C LEU A 79 -36.89 -32.40 -4.95
N ASP A 80 -36.49 -32.47 -6.22
CA ASP A 80 -36.83 -33.58 -7.12
C ASP A 80 -35.58 -34.03 -7.91
N PRO A 81 -34.91 -35.11 -7.49
CA PRO A 81 -33.74 -35.68 -8.16
C PRO A 81 -34.08 -36.46 -9.45
N SER A 82 -35.00 -35.96 -10.27
CA SER A 82 -35.35 -36.58 -11.55
C SER A 82 -34.21 -36.44 -12.58
N LYS A 83 -34.22 -37.32 -13.59
CA LYS A 83 -33.22 -37.31 -14.67
C LYS A 83 -33.19 -35.96 -15.39
N ILE A 84 -34.35 -35.37 -15.66
CA ILE A 84 -34.49 -34.05 -16.32
C ILE A 84 -33.81 -32.96 -15.49
N ASN A 85 -34.06 -32.92 -14.17
CA ASN A 85 -33.42 -31.96 -13.28
C ASN A 85 -31.92 -32.20 -13.15
N GLY A 86 -31.48 -33.46 -13.20
CA GLY A 86 -30.06 -33.83 -13.24
C GLY A 86 -29.35 -33.33 -14.49
N ASP A 87 -29.98 -33.50 -15.66
CA ASP A 87 -29.46 -33.00 -16.94
C ASP A 87 -29.41 -31.46 -16.96
N ASN A 88 -30.45 -30.78 -16.47
CA ASN A 88 -30.47 -29.33 -16.32
C ASN A 88 -29.36 -28.82 -15.39
N LEU A 89 -29.12 -29.50 -14.26
CA LEU A 89 -28.05 -29.16 -13.32
C LEU A 89 -26.67 -29.34 -13.95
N ASN A 90 -26.47 -30.38 -14.76
CA ASN A 90 -25.21 -30.60 -15.46
C ASN A 90 -25.00 -29.54 -16.56
N ASN A 91 -26.06 -29.18 -17.29
CA ASN A 91 -25.99 -28.13 -18.30
C ASN A 91 -25.59 -26.78 -17.69
N ILE A 92 -26.31 -26.31 -16.65
CA ILE A 92 -26.00 -25.01 -16.03
C ILE A 92 -24.59 -24.99 -15.40
N LYS A 93 -24.11 -26.11 -14.86
CA LYS A 93 -22.72 -26.23 -14.39
C LYS A 93 -21.73 -26.00 -15.53
N CYS A 94 -21.93 -26.66 -16.67
CA CYS A 94 -21.10 -26.52 -17.85
C CYS A 94 -21.12 -25.09 -18.40
N GLU A 95 -22.30 -24.49 -18.52
CA GLU A 95 -22.47 -23.11 -19.00
C GLU A 95 -21.82 -22.10 -18.05
N THR A 96 -22.04 -22.25 -16.74
CA THR A 96 -21.40 -21.42 -15.71
C THR A 96 -19.88 -21.51 -15.80
N SER A 97 -19.33 -22.73 -15.85
CA SER A 97 -17.88 -22.95 -16.02
C SER A 97 -17.35 -22.34 -17.32
N ARG A 98 -18.10 -22.48 -18.42
CA ARG A 98 -17.73 -21.88 -19.71
C ARG A 98 -17.69 -20.35 -19.61
N CYS A 99 -18.70 -19.72 -18.99
CA CYS A 99 -18.75 -18.27 -18.77
C CYS A 99 -17.50 -17.79 -18.03
N PHE A 100 -17.20 -18.39 -16.87
CA PHE A 100 -16.03 -18.03 -16.07
C PHE A 100 -14.71 -18.21 -16.81
N MET A 101 -14.58 -19.29 -17.58
CA MET A 101 -13.36 -19.55 -18.35
C MET A 101 -13.19 -18.57 -19.52
N THR A 102 -14.29 -18.20 -20.20
CA THR A 102 -14.27 -17.18 -21.26
C THR A 102 -13.90 -15.82 -20.68
N LYS A 103 -14.53 -15.39 -19.59
CA LYS A 103 -14.20 -14.13 -18.92
C LYS A 103 -12.78 -14.06 -18.41
N LYS A 104 -12.28 -15.16 -17.85
CA LYS A 104 -10.87 -15.26 -17.45
C LYS A 104 -9.93 -15.07 -18.65
N ARG A 105 -10.26 -15.64 -19.81
CA ARG A 105 -9.47 -15.47 -21.04
C ARG A 105 -9.51 -14.03 -21.56
N GLU A 106 -10.69 -13.42 -21.58
CA GLU A 106 -10.86 -12.00 -21.97
C GLU A 106 -10.03 -11.09 -21.07
N TYR A 107 -10.14 -11.26 -19.75
CA TYR A 107 -9.34 -10.50 -18.78
C TYR A 107 -7.83 -10.65 -19.00
N LEU A 108 -7.35 -11.90 -19.20
CA LEU A 108 -5.92 -12.14 -19.43
C LEU A 108 -5.46 -11.52 -20.75
N LYS A 109 -6.28 -11.55 -21.79
CA LYS A 109 -5.99 -10.91 -23.07
C LYS A 109 -5.88 -9.40 -22.92
N ASP A 110 -6.87 -8.76 -22.29
CA ASP A 110 -6.86 -7.32 -22.02
C ASP A 110 -5.61 -6.90 -21.23
N LYS A 111 -5.16 -7.73 -20.28
CA LYS A 111 -3.95 -7.48 -19.50
C LYS A 111 -2.67 -7.60 -20.33
N ILE A 112 -2.62 -8.54 -21.27
CA ILE A 112 -1.49 -8.66 -22.20
C ILE A 112 -1.45 -7.45 -23.14
N ASP A 113 -2.61 -7.04 -23.67
CA ASP A 113 -2.73 -5.87 -24.57
C ASP A 113 -2.35 -4.56 -23.84
N GLU A 114 -2.74 -4.42 -22.57
CA GLU A 114 -2.30 -3.32 -21.69
C GLU A 114 -0.76 -3.32 -21.53
N LEU A 115 -0.18 -4.50 -21.29
CA LEU A 115 1.27 -4.65 -21.13
C LEU A 115 2.02 -4.30 -22.42
N GLU A 116 1.51 -4.74 -23.58
CA GLU A 116 2.08 -4.42 -24.89
C GLU A 116 2.03 -2.91 -25.16
N THR A 117 0.92 -2.26 -24.82
CA THR A 117 0.75 -0.82 -24.98
C THR A 117 1.70 -0.04 -24.06
N ASN A 118 1.85 -0.46 -22.80
CA ASN A 118 2.82 0.14 -21.88
C ASN A 118 4.26 0.00 -22.38
N SER A 119 4.61 -1.15 -22.98
CA SER A 119 5.91 -1.37 -23.62
C SER A 119 6.14 -0.42 -24.79
N LYS A 120 5.18 -0.29 -25.71
CA LYS A 120 5.26 0.62 -26.87
C LYS A 120 5.40 2.08 -26.46
N ASN A 121 4.68 2.48 -25.41
CA ASN A 121 4.67 3.85 -24.89
C ASN A 121 5.86 4.16 -23.96
N ARG A 122 6.80 3.22 -23.77
CA ARG A 122 7.93 3.33 -22.82
C ARG A 122 7.51 3.66 -21.38
N ASN A 123 6.31 3.24 -20.98
CA ASN A 123 5.83 3.38 -19.60
C ASN A 123 6.41 2.24 -18.73
N ILE A 124 7.68 2.38 -18.36
CA ILE A 124 8.46 1.36 -17.66
C ILE A 124 7.85 1.00 -16.31
N ARG A 125 7.36 1.98 -15.56
CA ARG A 125 6.76 1.77 -14.23
C ARG A 125 5.56 0.84 -14.29
N ASP A 126 4.62 1.14 -15.18
CA ASP A 126 3.38 0.38 -15.29
C ASP A 126 3.60 -0.98 -15.95
N LEU A 127 4.59 -1.09 -16.83
CA LEU A 127 5.05 -2.36 -17.40
C LEU A 127 5.55 -3.31 -16.30
N TYR A 128 6.49 -2.86 -15.46
CA TYR A 128 7.01 -3.69 -14.36
C TYR A 128 5.94 -4.01 -13.33
N ARG A 129 5.05 -3.06 -13.01
CA ARG A 129 3.90 -3.33 -12.13
C ARG A 129 3.02 -4.43 -12.70
N GLY A 130 2.64 -4.35 -13.97
CA GLY A 130 1.84 -5.38 -14.63
C GLY A 130 2.52 -6.75 -14.68
N ILE A 131 3.83 -6.81 -14.98
CA ILE A 131 4.61 -8.07 -14.94
C ILE A 131 4.62 -8.64 -13.52
N ASN A 132 4.79 -7.78 -12.50
CA ASN A 132 4.82 -8.22 -11.12
C ASN A 132 3.46 -8.76 -10.65
N ASP A 133 2.34 -8.20 -11.11
CA ASP A 133 1.00 -8.71 -10.83
C ASP A 133 0.82 -10.17 -11.34
N PHE A 134 1.46 -10.54 -12.44
CA PHE A 134 1.48 -11.91 -12.95
C PHE A 134 2.47 -12.83 -12.23
N LYS A 135 3.61 -12.27 -11.82
CA LYS A 135 4.70 -13.03 -11.16
C LYS A 135 4.42 -13.29 -9.68
N MET A 136 3.76 -12.35 -9.00
CA MET A 136 3.29 -12.54 -7.63
C MET A 136 2.13 -13.54 -7.66
N SER A 137 2.48 -14.82 -7.57
CA SER A 137 1.54 -15.87 -7.23
C SER A 137 0.85 -15.53 -5.90
N TYR A 138 -0.32 -16.11 -5.69
CA TYR A 138 -1.05 -15.97 -4.43
C TYR A 138 -0.12 -16.32 -3.26
N GLN A 139 0.26 -15.30 -2.50
CA GLN A 139 0.98 -15.45 -1.25
C GLN A 139 -0.09 -15.51 -0.17
N PRO A 140 -0.24 -16.64 0.55
CA PRO A 140 -1.15 -16.70 1.69
C PRO A 140 -0.73 -15.61 2.67
N SER A 141 -1.57 -14.59 2.83
CA SER A 141 -1.43 -13.66 3.94
C SER A 141 -1.76 -14.44 5.20
N SER A 142 -0.74 -14.96 5.90
CA SER A 142 -0.96 -15.58 7.19
C SER A 142 -1.27 -14.47 8.18
N ASN A 143 -2.48 -14.44 8.74
CA ASN A 143 -2.82 -13.56 9.88
C ASN A 143 -2.15 -14.04 11.18
N LEU A 144 -1.00 -14.71 11.08
CA LEU A 144 -0.26 -15.27 12.20
C LEU A 144 0.66 -14.19 12.75
N VAL A 145 0.58 -13.95 14.04
CA VAL A 145 1.42 -12.97 14.74
C VAL A 145 2.32 -13.72 15.70
N LYS A 146 3.61 -13.36 15.76
CA LYS A 146 4.53 -13.95 16.74
C LYS A 146 4.30 -13.33 18.12
N ASP A 147 4.22 -14.18 19.14
CA ASP A 147 4.24 -13.73 20.53
C ASP A 147 5.65 -13.27 20.96
N GLU A 148 5.82 -12.95 22.24
CA GLU A 148 7.11 -12.49 22.79
C GLU A 148 8.17 -13.61 22.86
N ASN A 149 7.74 -14.87 22.90
CA ASN A 149 8.59 -16.06 22.94
C ASN A 149 8.97 -16.57 21.54
N GLY A 150 8.33 -16.02 20.49
CA GLY A 150 8.54 -16.38 19.09
C GLY A 150 7.52 -17.37 18.52
N ASP A 151 6.51 -17.76 19.30
CA ASP A 151 5.45 -18.70 18.92
C ASP A 151 4.37 -18.01 18.07
N LEU A 152 3.79 -18.76 17.12
CA LEU A 152 2.79 -18.22 16.20
C LEU A 152 1.38 -18.24 16.82
N LEU A 153 0.78 -17.06 16.94
CA LEU A 153 -0.60 -16.85 17.36
C LEU A 153 -1.52 -16.83 16.13
N ALA A 154 -2.50 -17.73 16.11
CA ALA A 154 -3.55 -17.78 15.10
C ALA A 154 -4.93 -17.30 15.62
N ASP A 155 -5.10 -17.27 16.94
CA ASP A 155 -6.36 -16.92 17.58
C ASP A 155 -6.55 -15.39 17.66
N SER A 156 -7.74 -14.93 17.30
CA SER A 156 -8.09 -13.50 17.25
C SER A 156 -7.90 -12.80 18.59
N HIS A 157 -8.31 -13.44 19.70
CA HIS A 157 -8.20 -12.83 21.03
C HIS A 157 -6.74 -12.67 21.44
N ASN A 158 -5.92 -13.69 21.20
CA ASN A 158 -4.49 -13.65 21.51
C ASN A 158 -3.73 -12.64 20.63
N ILE A 159 -4.10 -12.52 19.35
CA ILE A 159 -3.55 -11.50 18.45
C ILE A 159 -3.89 -10.09 18.95
N LEU A 160 -5.15 -9.84 19.36
CA LEU A 160 -5.56 -8.54 19.90
C LEU A 160 -4.82 -8.20 21.21
N ASN A 161 -4.66 -9.16 22.12
CA ASN A 161 -3.87 -8.96 23.34
C ASN A 161 -2.40 -8.70 23.02
N ARG A 162 -1.82 -9.39 22.03
CA ARG A 162 -0.45 -9.16 21.58
C ARG A 162 -0.26 -7.73 21.07
N TRP A 163 -1.19 -7.22 20.25
CA TRP A 163 -1.18 -5.84 19.78
C TRP A 163 -1.38 -4.83 20.91
N LYS A 164 -2.33 -5.09 21.82
CA LYS A 164 -2.55 -4.26 23.00
C LYS A 164 -1.28 -4.14 23.84
N ASN A 165 -0.61 -5.25 24.11
CA ASN A 165 0.63 -5.29 24.88
C ASN A 165 1.78 -4.60 24.13
N TYR A 166 1.93 -4.87 22.84
CA TYR A 166 2.94 -4.24 21.99
C TYR A 166 2.83 -2.71 22.01
N PHE A 167 1.64 -2.17 21.74
CA PHE A 167 1.43 -0.73 21.73
C PHE A 167 1.51 -0.12 23.13
N SER A 168 1.08 -0.85 24.16
CA SER A 168 1.27 -0.40 25.54
C SER A 168 2.74 -0.29 25.90
N GLN A 169 3.58 -1.25 25.50
CA GLN A 169 5.03 -1.19 25.67
C GLN A 169 5.65 -0.07 24.85
N LEU A 170 5.24 0.08 23.58
CA LEU A 170 5.81 1.08 22.67
C LEU A 170 5.52 2.51 23.11
N PHE A 171 4.29 2.79 23.57
CA PHE A 171 3.84 4.15 23.88
C PHE A 171 3.94 4.51 25.36
N ASN A 172 3.96 3.53 26.27
CA ASN A 172 4.09 3.79 27.72
C ASN A 172 5.51 3.52 28.25
N VAL A 173 6.53 3.68 27.40
CA VAL A 173 7.92 3.73 27.90
C VAL A 173 8.04 4.99 28.76
N HIS A 174 7.98 4.81 30.09
CA HIS A 174 8.51 5.77 31.03
C HIS A 174 9.96 6.05 30.60
N TRP A 175 10.26 7.30 30.24
CA TRP A 175 11.62 7.76 30.01
C TRP A 175 12.39 7.64 31.32
N VAL A 176 12.92 6.44 31.63
CA VAL A 176 14.16 6.39 32.40
C VAL A 176 15.13 7.07 31.46
N SER A 177 15.61 8.25 31.84
CA SER A 177 16.72 8.90 31.15
C SER A 177 18.01 8.09 31.35
N ASP A 178 18.05 6.88 30.83
CA ASP A 178 19.31 6.28 30.43
C ASP A 178 19.51 6.73 28.99
N VAL A 179 19.96 7.99 28.86
CA VAL A 179 20.63 8.47 27.67
C VAL A 179 21.89 7.61 27.51
N LYS A 180 21.74 6.40 26.99
CA LYS A 180 22.81 5.79 26.22
C LYS A 180 22.90 6.69 25.01
N GLN A 181 23.88 7.60 25.05
CA GLN A 181 24.37 8.26 23.86
C GLN A 181 24.48 7.16 22.80
N ILE A 182 23.60 7.23 21.80
CA ILE A 182 23.78 6.45 20.59
C ILE A 182 25.06 7.04 20.02
N GLU A 183 26.18 6.37 20.28
CA GLU A 183 27.45 6.66 19.65
C GLU A 183 27.21 6.39 18.16
N MET A 184 26.85 7.46 17.44
CA MET A 184 26.75 7.43 16.00
C MET A 184 28.17 7.17 15.51
N HIS A 185 28.48 5.91 15.22
CA HIS A 185 29.66 5.57 14.45
C HIS A 185 29.44 6.06 13.00
N THR A 186 29.64 7.36 12.79
CA THR A 186 29.87 7.92 11.47
C THR A 186 31.19 7.35 10.96
N ALA A 187 31.22 6.82 9.74
CA ALA A 187 32.43 6.30 9.10
C ALA A 187 33.42 7.40 8.66
N GLU A 188 33.21 8.64 9.09
CA GLU A 188 34.13 9.74 8.87
C GLU A 188 35.32 9.56 9.81
N LEU A 189 36.45 9.19 9.23
CA LEU A 189 37.75 9.32 9.86
C LEU A 189 37.84 10.73 10.44
N LEU A 190 37.96 10.84 11.77
CA LEU A 190 38.37 12.07 12.45
C LEU A 190 39.78 12.42 11.94
N VAL A 191 39.83 13.18 10.84
CA VAL A 191 41.08 13.76 10.36
C VAL A 191 41.42 14.89 11.34
N PRO A 192 42.54 14.82 12.06
CA PRO A 192 42.93 15.90 12.96
C PRO A 192 43.12 17.19 12.16
N ASP A 193 42.77 18.33 12.77
CA ASP A 193 42.95 19.64 12.15
C ASP A 193 44.38 19.79 11.62
N PRO A 194 44.56 20.18 10.34
CA PRO A 194 45.88 20.24 9.73
C PRO A 194 46.74 21.28 10.44
N SER A 195 47.98 20.90 10.76
CA SER A 195 48.91 21.85 11.40
C SER A 195 49.21 23.03 10.46
N PRO A 196 49.52 24.23 10.98
CA PRO A 196 49.86 25.39 10.17
C PRO A 196 50.95 25.08 9.11
N PHE A 197 51.91 24.22 9.44
CA PHE A 197 52.97 23.78 8.53
C PHE A 197 52.44 22.94 7.34
N GLN A 198 51.47 22.07 7.58
CA GLN A 198 50.83 21.28 6.50
C GLN A 198 50.02 22.19 5.56
N VAL A 199 49.35 23.19 6.12
CA VAL A 199 48.61 24.21 5.36
C VAL A 199 49.57 25.03 4.50
N GLU A 200 50.68 25.51 5.06
CA GLU A 200 51.71 26.25 4.30
C GLU A 200 52.34 25.42 3.18
N THR A 201 52.63 24.14 3.46
CA THR A 201 53.18 23.22 2.45
C THR A 201 52.20 22.99 1.31
N ALA A 202 50.90 22.85 1.60
CA ALA A 202 49.85 22.71 0.59
C ALA A 202 49.69 23.99 -0.25
N ILE A 203 49.71 25.17 0.38
CA ILE A 203 49.66 26.47 -0.31
C ILE A 203 50.88 26.65 -1.21
N ALA A 204 52.08 26.27 -0.77
CA ALA A 204 53.31 26.35 -1.56
C ALA A 204 53.26 25.44 -2.80
N LYS A 205 52.74 24.21 -2.66
CA LYS A 205 52.52 23.29 -3.79
C LYS A 205 51.54 23.87 -4.82
N LEU A 206 50.45 24.49 -4.37
CA LEU A 206 49.48 25.15 -5.26
C LEU A 206 50.09 26.36 -5.99
N LYS A 207 50.96 27.13 -5.33
CA LYS A 207 51.68 28.25 -5.95
C LYS A 207 52.77 27.80 -6.94
N GLY A 208 53.38 26.63 -6.72
CA GLY A 208 54.36 26.02 -7.63
C GLY A 208 53.74 25.53 -8.95
N ILE A 209 52.51 25.00 -8.89
CA ILE A 209 51.79 24.50 -10.09
C ILE A 209 51.46 25.65 -11.05
N ASN A 210 51.15 26.85 -10.55
CA ASN A 210 50.85 28.02 -11.40
C ASN A 210 52.07 28.57 -12.17
N HIS A 211 53.30 28.19 -11.83
CA HIS A 211 54.51 28.61 -12.56
C HIS A 211 54.94 27.61 -13.66
N GLN A 212 54.30 26.44 -13.75
CA GLN A 212 54.62 25.42 -14.77
C GLN A 212 53.59 25.32 -15.90
N VAL A 213 52.52 26.13 -15.88
CA VAL A 213 51.47 26.15 -16.92
C VAL A 213 51.61 27.36 -17.87
N VAL A 214 52.74 28.06 -17.86
CA VAL A 214 53.06 29.10 -18.85
C VAL A 214 54.37 28.78 -19.55
N ILE A 215 54.35 27.74 -20.41
CA ILE A 215 55.11 27.64 -21.67
C ILE A 215 54.22 26.92 -22.67
#